data_AF-A9MPS3-F1
#
_entry.id   AF-A9MPS3-F1
#
_cell.length_a   1.000
_cell.length_b   1.000
_cell.length_c   1.000
_cell.angle_alpha   90.00
_cell.angle_beta   90.00
_cell.angle_gamma   90.00
#
_symmetry.space_group_name_H-M   'P 1'
#
loop_
_entity.id
_entity.type
_entity.pdbx_description
1 polymer ?
#
loop_
_entity_poly.entity_id
_entity_poly.type
_entity_poly.pdbx_seq_one_letter_code
_entity_poly.pdbx_strand_id
1 'polypeptide(L)'
;MLLHFPEKNSQLASINQKSSGEVKSALENLNKSVDAQINNNPDRKPFILELKKSWGEMIDKKCQLETVDSKGTDAETAEVSNCLIKSYQEERKYFDTMLP
;
A
#
# COMPACT_ATOMS: atom_id res chain seq x y z
N MET A 1 -11.89 -12.73 -39.10
CA MET A 1 -12.85 -12.59 -37.99
C MET A 1 -12.24 -11.62 -37.00
N LEU A 2 -12.77 -10.39 -36.92
CA LEU A 2 -12.26 -9.33 -36.04
C LEU A 2 -12.72 -9.62 -34.60
N LEU A 3 -11.77 -9.90 -33.70
CA LEU A 3 -12.07 -10.00 -32.28
C LEU A 3 -12.23 -8.58 -31.70
N HIS A 4 -13.45 -8.25 -31.28
CA HIS A 4 -13.75 -7.10 -30.44
C HIS A 4 -13.06 -7.26 -29.07
N PHE A 5 -12.08 -6.40 -28.75
CA PHE A 5 -11.46 -6.26 -27.43
C PHE A 5 -11.61 -4.89 -26.72
N PRO A 6 -12.48 -3.93 -27.12
CA PRO A 6 -12.48 -2.61 -26.47
C PRO A 6 -12.99 -2.64 -25.02
N GLU A 7 -13.92 -3.53 -24.67
CA GLU A 7 -14.53 -3.56 -23.32
C GLU A 7 -13.64 -4.15 -22.23
N LYS A 8 -12.75 -5.11 -22.55
CA LYS A 8 -11.81 -5.66 -21.55
C LYS A 8 -10.77 -4.63 -21.13
N ASN A 9 -10.27 -3.82 -22.06
CA ASN A 9 -9.29 -2.78 -21.76
C ASN A 9 -9.87 -1.66 -20.89
N SER A 10 -11.14 -1.29 -21.07
CA SER A 10 -11.77 -0.23 -20.25
C SER A 10 -12.04 -0.69 -18.81
N GLN A 11 -12.44 -1.96 -18.62
CA GLN A 11 -12.62 -2.54 -17.28
C GLN A 11 -11.29 -2.66 -16.53
N LEU A 12 -10.24 -3.16 -17.18
CA LEU A 12 -8.91 -3.26 -16.59
C LEU A 12 -8.34 -1.88 -16.21
N ALA A 13 -8.50 -0.88 -17.08
CA ALA A 13 -8.10 0.50 -16.77
C ALA A 13 -8.84 1.07 -15.55
N SER A 14 -10.15 0.81 -15.44
CA SER A 14 -10.97 1.26 -14.31
C SER A 14 -10.57 0.57 -13.00
N ILE A 15 -10.26 -0.73 -13.04
CA ILE A 15 -9.75 -1.48 -11.91
C ILE A 15 -8.40 -0.90 -11.46
N ASN A 16 -7.48 -0.68 -12.40
CA ASN A 16 -6.16 -0.14 -12.09
C ASN A 16 -6.23 1.28 -11.50
N GLN A 17 -7.12 2.12 -12.01
CA GLN A 17 -7.33 3.46 -11.47
C GLN A 17 -7.92 3.42 -10.05
N LYS A 18 -8.92 2.58 -9.81
CA LYS A 18 -9.50 2.39 -8.48
C LYS A 18 -8.44 1.89 -7.50
N SER A 19 -7.68 0.89 -7.90
CA SER A 19 -6.62 0.29 -7.10
C SER A 19 -5.54 1.30 -6.72
N SER A 20 -5.13 2.16 -7.66
CA SER A 20 -4.21 3.27 -7.39
C SER A 20 -4.77 4.27 -6.37
N GLY A 21 -6.06 4.60 -6.45
CA GLY A 21 -6.73 5.47 -5.48
C GLY A 21 -6.78 4.88 -4.07
N GLU A 22 -7.06 3.58 -3.95
CA GLU A 22 -7.12 2.86 -2.67
C GLU A 22 -5.74 2.74 -2.01
N VAL A 23 -4.69 2.44 -2.79
CA VAL A 23 -3.29 2.43 -2.32
C VAL A 23 -2.90 3.80 -1.76
N LYS A 24 -3.19 4.88 -2.51
CA LYS A 24 -2.90 6.25 -2.07
C LYS A 24 -3.63 6.58 -0.76
N SER A 25 -4.92 6.24 -0.67
CA SER A 25 -5.71 6.49 0.55
C SER A 25 -5.17 5.71 1.75
N ALA A 26 -4.77 4.44 1.57
CA ALA A 26 -4.18 3.64 2.64
C ALA A 26 -2.87 4.24 3.15
N LEU A 27 -1.99 4.70 2.23
CA LEU A 27 -0.74 5.36 2.59
C LEU A 27 -0.95 6.70 3.29
N GLU A 28 -1.89 7.53 2.82
CA GLU A 28 -2.22 8.81 3.46
C GLU A 28 -2.76 8.59 4.88
N ASN A 29 -3.59 7.57 5.10
CA ASN A 29 -4.12 7.24 6.42
C ASN A 29 -3.04 6.72 7.37
N LEU A 30 -2.08 5.95 6.85
CA LEU A 30 -0.89 5.58 7.60
C LEU A 30 -0.08 6.81 8.01
N ASN A 31 0.24 7.70 7.06
CA ASN A 31 1.05 8.88 7.36
C ASN A 31 0.39 9.76 8.44
N LYS A 32 -0.94 9.92 8.41
CA LYS A 32 -1.68 10.62 9.48
C LYS A 32 -1.50 9.97 10.86
N SER A 33 -1.53 8.64 10.94
CA SER A 33 -1.31 7.91 12.19
C SER A 33 0.11 8.12 12.71
N VAL A 34 1.10 8.04 11.81
CA VAL A 34 2.51 8.29 12.14
C VAL A 34 2.73 9.73 12.63
N ASP A 35 2.16 10.72 11.94
CA ASP A 35 2.24 12.12 12.33
C ASP A 35 1.59 12.37 13.70
N ALA A 36 0.44 11.73 13.97
CA ALA A 36 -0.20 11.78 15.27
C ALA A 36 0.70 11.21 16.37
N GLN A 37 1.36 10.08 16.11
CA GLN A 37 2.28 9.48 17.09
C GLN A 37 3.56 10.31 17.29
N ILE A 38 4.08 10.97 16.25
CA ILE A 38 5.20 11.91 16.38
C ILE A 38 4.81 13.11 17.25
N ASN A 39 3.61 13.64 17.06
CA ASN A 39 3.11 14.79 17.82
C ASN A 39 2.81 14.44 19.28
N ASN A 40 2.28 13.23 19.54
CA ASN A 40 1.97 12.76 20.89
C ASN A 40 3.24 12.31 21.65
N ASN A 41 4.21 11.72 20.94
CA ASN A 41 5.43 11.17 21.51
C ASN A 41 6.70 11.84 20.91
N PRO A 42 6.95 13.14 21.16
CA PRO A 42 8.05 13.87 20.52
C PRO A 42 9.43 13.25 20.81
N ASP A 43 9.64 12.73 22.02
CA ASP A 43 10.90 12.06 22.41
C ASP A 43 11.15 10.75 21.65
N ARG A 44 10.08 10.12 21.15
CA ARG A 44 10.15 8.87 20.36
C ARG A 44 10.22 9.11 18.86
N LYS A 45 10.09 10.36 18.40
CA LYS A 45 10.15 10.74 16.98
C LYS A 45 11.26 10.05 16.18
N PRO A 46 12.54 10.03 16.59
CA PRO A 46 13.59 9.38 15.80
C PRO A 46 13.32 7.89 15.60
N PHE A 47 12.86 7.18 16.64
CA PHE A 47 12.53 5.76 16.57
C PHE A 47 11.29 5.49 15.72
N ILE A 48 10.26 6.34 15.80
CA ILE A 48 9.04 6.23 14.98
C ILE A 48 9.40 6.36 13.49
N LEU A 49 10.22 7.36 13.14
CA LEU A 49 10.65 7.59 11.77
C LEU A 49 11.54 6.46 11.24
N GLU A 50 12.45 5.94 12.07
CA GLU A 50 13.29 4.81 11.70
C GLU A 50 12.46 3.54 11.48
N LEU A 51 11.51 3.24 12.38
CA LEU A 51 10.59 2.11 12.22
C LEU A 51 9.74 2.25 10.95
N LYS A 52 9.17 3.42 10.68
CA LYS A 52 8.40 3.71 9.45
C LYS A 52 9.22 3.41 8.19
N LYS A 53 10.52 3.77 8.21
CA LYS A 53 11.44 3.50 7.10
C LYS A 53 11.67 2.00 6.94
N SER A 54 12.03 1.29 8.02
CA SER A 54 12.25 -0.15 7.99
C SER A 54 11.02 -0.93 7.54
N TRP A 55 9.82 -0.48 7.95
CA TRP A 55 8.59 -1.07 7.45
C TRP A 55 8.33 -0.78 5.98
N GLY A 56 8.61 0.43 5.50
CA GLY A 56 8.56 0.71 4.06
C GLY A 56 9.44 -0.24 3.24
N GLU A 57 10.68 -0.49 3.68
CA GLU A 57 11.60 -1.44 3.04
C GLU A 57 11.12 -2.89 3.12
N MET A 58 10.50 -3.27 4.24
CA MET A 58 9.92 -4.61 4.41
C MET A 58 8.71 -4.81 3.49
N ILE A 59 7.81 -3.82 3.41
CA ILE A 59 6.60 -3.88 2.56
C ILE A 59 6.98 -4.00 1.09
N ASP A 60 7.97 -3.24 0.62
CA ASP A 60 8.47 -3.35 -0.76
C ASP A 60 8.93 -4.77 -1.07
N LYS A 61 9.80 -5.33 -0.23
CA LYS A 61 10.31 -6.71 -0.40
C LYS A 61 9.19 -7.76 -0.27
N LYS A 62 8.26 -7.58 0.67
CA LYS A 62 7.12 -8.48 0.90
C LYS A 62 6.23 -8.52 -0.33
N CYS A 63 5.83 -7.37 -0.86
CA CYS A 63 4.96 -7.33 -2.03
C CYS A 63 5.66 -7.85 -3.28
N GLN A 64 6.94 -7.54 -3.50
CA GLN A 64 7.70 -8.16 -4.59
C GLN A 64 7.70 -9.69 -4.54
N LEU A 65 7.81 -10.27 -3.32
CA LEU A 65 7.79 -11.71 -3.12
C LEU A 65 6.38 -12.30 -3.31
N GLU A 66 5.36 -11.71 -2.68
CA GLU A 66 3.98 -12.22 -2.70
C GLU A 66 3.32 -12.12 -4.07
N THR A 67 3.76 -11.19 -4.91
CA THR A 67 3.16 -10.96 -6.24
C THR A 67 4.03 -11.47 -7.38
N VAL A 68 5.08 -12.25 -7.09
CA VAL A 68 6.03 -12.73 -8.10
C VAL A 68 5.36 -13.49 -9.24
N ASP A 69 4.35 -14.30 -8.92
CA ASP A 69 3.62 -15.13 -9.90
C ASP A 69 2.69 -14.31 -10.81
N SER A 70 2.33 -13.09 -10.38
CA SER A 70 1.48 -12.18 -11.16
C SER A 70 2.26 -11.32 -12.14
N LYS A 71 3.60 -11.33 -12.08
CA LYS A 71 4.46 -10.44 -12.86
C LYS A 71 4.33 -10.69 -14.37
N GLY A 72 4.12 -9.61 -15.12
CA GLY A 72 3.92 -9.64 -16.57
C GLY A 72 2.53 -10.11 -17.00
N THR A 73 1.59 -10.25 -16.05
CA THR A 73 0.20 -10.62 -16.33
C THR A 73 -0.73 -9.42 -16.16
N ASP A 74 -1.94 -9.51 -16.72
CA ASP A 74 -2.99 -8.48 -16.53
C ASP A 74 -3.39 -8.31 -15.04
N ALA A 75 -3.06 -9.28 -14.17
CA ALA A 75 -3.35 -9.25 -12.75
C ALA A 75 -2.29 -8.53 -11.90
N GLU A 76 -1.09 -8.26 -12.45
CA GLU A 76 0.07 -7.71 -11.70
C GLU A 76 -0.32 -6.46 -10.89
N THR A 77 -0.99 -5.51 -11.55
CA THR A 77 -1.33 -4.23 -10.92
C THR A 77 -2.29 -4.42 -9.74
N ALA A 78 -3.27 -5.32 -9.88
CA ALA A 78 -4.25 -5.58 -8.84
C ALA A 78 -3.64 -6.31 -7.64
N GLU A 79 -2.79 -7.32 -7.89
CA GLU A 79 -2.11 -8.07 -6.83
C GLU A 79 -1.12 -7.20 -6.06
N VAL A 80 -0.30 -6.41 -6.75
CA VAL A 80 0.63 -5.45 -6.12
C VAL A 80 -0.13 -4.45 -5.26
N SER A 81 -1.20 -3.87 -5.80
CA SER A 81 -1.99 -2.87 -5.07
C SER A 81 -2.69 -3.48 -3.85
N ASN A 82 -3.23 -4.70 -3.97
CA ASN A 82 -3.84 -5.42 -2.85
C ASN A 82 -2.82 -5.70 -1.73
N CYS A 83 -1.60 -6.10 -2.08
CA CYS A 83 -0.52 -6.30 -1.11
C CYS A 83 -0.17 -4.99 -0.39
N LEU A 84 -0.01 -3.89 -1.14
CA LEU A 84 0.31 -2.57 -0.56
C LEU A 84 -0.79 -2.09 0.39
N ILE A 85 -2.07 -2.20 0.00
CA ILE A 85 -3.20 -1.78 0.83
C ILE A 85 -3.21 -2.55 2.15
N LYS A 86 -3.11 -3.89 2.11
CA LYS A 86 -3.09 -4.72 3.32
C LYS A 86 -1.91 -4.36 4.21
N SER A 87 -0.73 -4.20 3.61
CA SER A 87 0.50 -3.90 4.34
C SER A 87 0.45 -2.52 5.01
N TYR A 88 -0.03 -1.48 4.33
CA TYR A 88 -0.21 -0.15 4.94
C TYR A 88 -1.29 -0.15 6.02
N GLN A 89 -2.34 -0.97 5.90
CA GLN A 89 -3.36 -1.12 6.93
C GLN A 89 -2.83 -1.84 8.18
N GLU A 90 -2.03 -2.90 8.00
CA GLU A 90 -1.30 -3.57 9.09
C GLU A 90 -0.37 -2.58 9.78
N GLU A 91 0.36 -1.80 8.98
CA GLU A 91 1.31 -0.84 9.52
C GLU A 91 0.61 0.29 10.30
N ARG A 92 -0.47 0.84 9.75
CA ARG A 92 -1.29 1.84 10.44
C ARG A 92 -1.84 1.30 11.77
N LYS A 93 -2.33 0.06 11.81
CA LYS A 93 -2.89 -0.54 13.04
C LYS A 93 -1.89 -0.53 14.19
N TYR A 94 -0.62 -0.80 13.92
CA TYR A 94 0.41 -0.73 14.95
C TYR A 94 0.56 0.69 15.51
N PHE A 95 0.72 1.70 14.63
CA PHE A 95 0.85 3.08 15.08
C PHE A 95 -0.42 3.60 15.78
N ASP A 96 -1.61 3.17 15.35
CA ASP A 96 -2.89 3.49 16.00
C ASP A 96 -2.98 2.92 17.44
N THR A 97 -2.23 1.84 17.75
CA THR A 97 -2.22 1.22 19.09
C THR A 97 -1.18 1.81 20.04
N MET A 98 -0.29 2.68 19.56
CA MET A 98 0.69 3.34 20.42
C MET A 98 -0.01 4.35 21.35
N LEU A 99 0.31 4.26 22.64
CA LEU A 99 -0.18 5.23 23.63
C LEU A 99 0.54 6.57 23.47
N PRO A 100 -0.14 7.70 23.79
CA PRO A 100 0.50 9.02 23.87
C PRO A 100 1.65 9.06 24.86
#